data_AF-A0A3R7W3U8-F1
#
_entry.id   AF-A0A3R7W3U8-F1
#
_cell.length_a   1.000
_cell.length_b   1.000
_cell.length_c   1.000
_cell.angle_alpha   90.00
_cell.angle_beta   90.00
_cell.angle_gamma   90.00
#
_symmetry.space_group_name_H-M   'P 1'
#
loop_
_entity.id
_entity.type
_entity.pdbx_description
1 polymer ?
#
loop_
_entity_poly.entity_id
_entity_poly.type
_entity_poly.pdbx_seq_one_letter_code
_entity_poly.pdbx_strand_id
1 'polypeptide(L)'
;MIANPNPNLPKRLQWYIVLAALTCVSASSSTVEPNTIFAGSAALKQPLGVVGQSDARVKRYLRRNSDATESMDDENEDRGGNLGSAVEQGIAKITGSVEGGVTSGVSAAIDQGLAAKVGEAGKSDVIPGNSGKNVHPVAKDGELVKETVGSSIQDVINQEFKSIMGKNLELYKNEENDVRANMFKSEEFTKWNNEVNARFSEKPAAAASYKVETLLSEFEKDDLIKMLAAAERDPTTKAIADHLEMGLLGKWMKAGGEEDKIMDLITVGKDKSEVLMGNMRKYWFSVLTVRKKNPYELFVTHFTKRYGDKNLVELLVVAKANKDTEKMATKLAEHQLKIWQESGIDVKSCFDLLELNKEHPDTLLRNPMLSTWINYVELLGSDPYKVLLLTMRKQVGDKKLYSILAAGDNKLDSILAAAKADDTNARIRRTLLHIQEKRLQEYPQMKTWMKNGKSVGNVFDLLKLQDKGEEMLGTKDWDAWVAYVTFLEEQKQPTDQREIATVIYAVLKNRFSSKGLAKLVATAKTVESTKEIARKWKRSEWHIAQRTPDDVFNLLKLKEKGNAVFESPDFENWALYVIELNRARNRKDDVELAHQLYGHYGPDVERMLKQSEKTASANNDEDTKLIVGMLLDVIKR
;
A
#
# COMPACT_ATOMS: atom_id res chain seq x y z
N MET A 1 31.24 -14.45 34.31
CA MET A 1 30.22 -13.95 35.25
C MET A 1 29.58 -12.69 34.68
N ILE A 2 28.46 -12.80 33.96
CA ILE A 2 27.43 -11.74 33.90
C ILE A 2 26.09 -12.48 33.92
N ALA A 3 25.63 -12.79 35.13
CA ALA A 3 24.28 -13.21 35.40
C ALA A 3 23.50 -11.98 35.88
N ASN A 4 22.22 -11.91 35.52
CA ASN A 4 21.19 -11.02 36.05
C ASN A 4 21.20 -9.55 35.54
N PRO A 5 20.35 -9.17 34.57
CA PRO A 5 20.19 -7.77 34.19
C PRO A 5 19.43 -7.06 35.31
N ASN A 6 20.04 -6.00 35.84
CA ASN A 6 19.46 -5.14 36.87
C ASN A 6 18.01 -4.73 36.51
N PRO A 7 16.99 -5.09 37.31
CA PRO A 7 15.58 -4.85 37.01
C PRO A 7 15.18 -3.36 37.05
N ASN A 8 16.11 -2.46 37.40
CA ASN A 8 15.89 -1.02 37.45
C ASN A 8 16.36 -0.26 36.18
N LEU A 9 16.84 -0.95 35.14
CA LEU A 9 17.14 -0.29 33.86
C LEU A 9 15.87 -0.14 32.99
N PRO A 10 15.64 1.03 32.35
CA PRO A 10 14.53 1.21 31.42
C PRO A 10 14.63 0.20 30.26
N LYS A 11 13.53 -0.50 29.94
CA LYS A 11 13.48 -1.50 28.86
C LYS A 11 14.07 -0.99 27.53
N ARG A 12 13.95 0.32 27.23
CA ARG A 12 14.59 0.97 26.07
C ARG A 12 16.11 0.79 26.00
N LEU A 13 16.84 0.83 27.12
CA LEU A 13 18.30 0.64 27.13
C LEU A 13 18.72 -0.81 26.91
N GLN A 14 17.89 -1.78 27.30
CA GLN A 14 18.11 -3.20 26.97
C GLN A 14 17.95 -3.46 25.47
N TRP A 15 17.05 -2.72 24.80
CA TRP A 15 16.86 -2.77 23.35
C TRP A 15 17.98 -2.10 22.55
N TYR A 16 18.56 -0.98 23.02
CA TYR A 16 19.70 -0.33 22.33
C TYR A 16 20.97 -1.19 22.33
N ILE A 17 21.20 -2.01 23.36
CA ILE A 17 22.33 -2.95 23.42
C ILE A 17 22.16 -4.07 22.37
N VAL A 18 20.92 -4.50 22.13
CA VAL A 18 20.58 -5.49 21.09
C VAL A 18 20.68 -4.87 19.69
N LEU A 19 20.28 -3.60 19.52
CA LEU A 19 20.37 -2.88 18.25
C LEU A 19 21.83 -2.57 17.86
N ALA A 20 22.68 -2.21 18.82
CA ALA A 20 24.12 -1.97 18.61
C ALA A 20 24.90 -3.26 18.30
N ALA A 21 24.46 -4.40 18.84
CA ALA A 21 25.04 -5.70 18.52
C ALA A 21 24.65 -6.22 17.12
N LEU A 22 23.53 -5.75 16.55
CA LEU A 22 23.05 -6.13 15.22
C LEU A 22 23.57 -5.23 14.09
N THR A 23 24.05 -4.02 14.39
CA THR A 23 24.60 -3.07 13.40
C THR A 23 26.13 -3.05 13.33
N CYS A 24 26.84 -3.76 14.22
CA CYS A 24 28.31 -3.85 14.21
C CYS A 24 28.81 -5.28 13.97
N VAL A 25 28.69 -5.78 12.74
CA VAL A 25 29.57 -6.84 12.22
C VAL A 25 29.98 -6.50 10.78
N SER A 26 30.81 -5.46 10.66
CA SER A 26 31.80 -5.31 9.59
C SER A 26 32.75 -4.15 9.93
N ALA A 27 33.51 -4.30 11.00
CA ALA A 27 34.72 -3.50 11.22
C ALA A 27 35.66 -4.31 12.11
N SER A 28 36.81 -4.66 11.56
CA SER A 28 37.93 -5.27 12.25
C SER A 28 38.32 -4.41 13.46
N SER A 29 38.46 -5.02 14.63
CA SER A 29 38.93 -4.33 15.82
C SER A 29 40.44 -4.10 15.72
N SER A 30 40.86 -2.88 15.40
CA SER A 30 42.11 -2.33 15.92
C SER A 30 42.06 -0.81 15.92
N THR A 31 42.42 -0.26 17.08
CA THR A 31 42.76 1.15 17.38
C THR A 31 41.63 2.18 17.37
N VAL A 32 40.99 2.43 18.53
CA VAL A 32 40.66 3.79 19.00
C VAL A 32 40.61 3.79 20.54
N GLU A 33 41.39 4.66 21.18
CA GLU A 33 41.40 4.96 22.63
C GLU A 33 40.18 5.80 23.05
N PRO A 34 39.75 5.74 24.33
CA PRO A 34 38.54 6.40 24.80
C PRO A 34 38.81 7.86 25.20
N ASN A 35 38.24 8.82 24.49
CA ASN A 35 38.03 10.17 25.02
C ASN A 35 36.80 10.81 24.39
N THR A 36 35.75 10.99 25.17
CA THR A 36 35.19 12.29 25.62
C THR A 36 33.73 12.09 26.05
N ILE A 37 33.53 11.94 27.36
CA ILE A 37 32.25 12.09 28.06
C ILE A 37 32.20 13.53 28.57
N PHE A 38 31.17 14.31 28.22
CA PHE A 38 30.62 15.47 28.96
C PHE A 38 29.30 15.85 28.24
N ALA A 39 28.19 16.24 28.86
CA ALA A 39 27.64 16.17 30.20
C ALA A 39 26.18 16.62 30.09
N GLY A 40 25.32 16.17 31.02
CA GLY A 40 23.94 16.66 31.08
C GLY A 40 23.02 15.86 32.00
N SER A 41 23.44 15.61 33.23
CA SER A 41 22.53 15.12 34.28
C SER A 41 22.79 15.86 35.57
N ALA A 42 21.85 16.73 35.92
CA ALA A 42 21.71 17.30 37.25
C ALA A 42 20.22 17.34 37.60
N ALA A 43 19.72 16.26 38.21
CA ALA A 43 18.66 16.32 39.21
C ALA A 43 18.36 14.91 39.76
N LEU A 44 18.81 14.67 40.99
CA LEU A 44 18.05 14.12 42.13
C LEU A 44 18.85 13.09 42.95
N LYS A 45 19.20 13.54 44.16
CA LYS A 45 19.62 12.72 45.30
C LYS A 45 18.45 12.65 46.31
N GLN A 46 18.25 11.43 46.85
CA GLN A 46 17.63 11.05 48.14
C GLN A 46 16.09 10.87 48.23
N PRO A 47 15.56 10.17 49.27
CA PRO A 47 15.37 8.71 49.31
C PRO A 47 13.91 8.29 49.61
N LEU A 48 13.64 6.98 49.53
CA LEU A 48 12.35 6.33 49.77
C LEU A 48 11.75 6.64 51.15
N GLY A 49 10.43 6.93 51.18
CA GLY A 49 9.63 7.02 52.40
C GLY A 49 8.13 6.83 52.14
N VAL A 50 7.64 5.67 52.55
CA VAL A 50 6.29 5.32 53.05
C VAL A 50 5.07 5.33 52.09
N VAL A 51 4.41 4.17 52.17
CA VAL A 51 3.18 3.63 51.55
C VAL A 51 1.97 4.58 51.56
N GLY A 52 1.21 4.57 50.46
CA GLY A 52 -0.24 4.78 50.50
C GLY A 52 -0.80 5.98 49.72
N GLN A 53 -0.56 6.11 48.41
CA GLN A 53 -1.36 6.89 47.43
C GLN A 53 -0.66 6.87 46.05
N SER A 54 -0.58 5.72 45.37
CA SER A 54 0.22 5.59 44.13
C SER A 54 -0.57 5.30 42.85
N ASP A 55 -1.85 4.94 42.87
CA ASP A 55 -2.48 4.44 41.63
C ASP A 55 -2.75 5.56 40.58
N ALA A 56 -3.21 6.75 41.00
CA ALA A 56 -3.54 7.83 40.06
C ALA A 56 -2.32 8.63 39.54
N ARG A 57 -1.21 8.64 40.29
CA ARG A 57 0.02 9.36 39.93
C ARG A 57 0.95 8.48 39.09
N VAL A 58 1.01 7.17 39.39
CA VAL A 58 1.71 6.18 38.56
C VAL A 58 0.99 6.00 37.22
N LYS A 59 -0.35 5.93 37.18
CA LYS A 59 -1.08 5.92 35.89
C LYS A 59 -0.87 7.19 35.06
N ARG A 60 -0.81 8.38 35.69
CA ARG A 60 -0.49 9.63 34.99
C ARG A 60 0.97 9.72 34.54
N TYR A 61 1.91 9.14 35.29
CA TYR A 61 3.33 9.10 34.94
C TYR A 61 3.62 8.08 33.83
N LEU A 62 2.97 6.91 33.86
CA LEU A 62 3.03 5.90 32.80
C LEU A 62 2.39 6.40 31.51
N ARG A 63 1.24 7.09 31.59
CA ARG A 63 0.61 7.71 30.41
C ARG A 63 1.50 8.80 29.80
N ARG A 64 2.00 9.73 30.63
CA ARG A 64 2.86 10.83 30.17
C ARG A 64 4.21 10.35 29.61
N ASN A 65 4.77 9.26 30.13
CA ASN A 65 5.98 8.66 29.59
C ASN A 65 5.71 7.78 28.36
N SER A 66 4.53 7.16 28.23
CA SER A 66 4.08 6.52 26.99
C SER A 66 3.93 7.56 25.89
N ASP A 67 3.19 8.64 26.15
CA ASP A 67 2.96 9.73 25.20
C ASP A 67 4.28 10.40 24.76
N ALA A 68 5.25 10.56 25.68
CA ALA A 68 6.56 11.15 25.38
C ALA A 68 7.53 10.19 24.65
N THR A 69 7.42 8.88 24.90
CA THR A 69 8.22 7.88 24.17
C THR A 69 7.69 7.69 22.75
N GLU A 70 6.36 7.68 22.59
CA GLU A 70 5.68 7.61 21.31
C GLU A 70 5.91 8.88 20.47
N SER A 71 5.87 10.07 21.09
CA SER A 71 6.24 11.34 20.45
C SER A 71 7.69 11.38 19.94
N MET A 72 8.64 10.72 20.61
CA MET A 72 10.05 10.67 20.18
C MET A 72 10.31 9.58 19.12
N ASP A 73 9.57 8.47 19.15
CA ASP A 73 9.67 7.44 18.11
C ASP A 73 9.00 7.94 16.80
N ASP A 74 7.92 8.71 16.93
CA ASP A 74 7.24 9.42 15.84
C ASP A 74 8.15 10.47 15.16
N GLU A 75 8.89 11.28 15.93
CA GLU A 75 9.85 12.25 15.38
C GLU A 75 11.03 11.57 14.66
N ASN A 76 11.38 10.33 15.04
CA ASN A 76 12.46 9.57 14.41
C ASN A 76 12.01 8.86 13.13
N GLU A 77 10.73 8.44 13.02
CA GLU A 77 10.16 7.94 11.76
C GLU A 77 10.08 9.03 10.68
N ASP A 78 9.80 10.29 11.05
CA ASP A 78 9.73 11.43 10.12
C ASP A 78 11.11 12.01 9.71
N ARG A 79 12.17 11.84 10.54
CA ARG A 79 13.52 12.42 10.31
C ARG A 79 14.48 11.57 9.45
N GLY A 80 14.06 10.40 8.96
CA GLY A 80 14.91 9.45 8.23
C GLY A 80 15.61 10.00 6.97
N GLY A 81 15.18 11.13 6.42
CA GLY A 81 15.79 11.77 5.26
C GLY A 81 17.12 12.48 5.51
N ASN A 82 17.37 13.01 6.71
CA ASN A 82 18.51 13.92 6.94
C ASN A 82 19.80 13.19 7.39
N LEU A 83 19.67 11.97 7.92
CA LEU A 83 20.81 11.08 8.24
C LEU A 83 21.49 10.52 6.98
N GLY A 84 20.79 10.45 5.86
CA GLY A 84 21.34 9.96 4.58
C GLY A 84 22.47 10.84 4.02
N SER A 85 22.35 12.16 4.16
CA SER A 85 23.33 13.13 3.63
C SER A 85 24.65 13.13 4.41
N ALA A 86 24.59 12.97 5.74
CA ALA A 86 25.79 12.88 6.58
C ALA A 86 26.57 11.57 6.34
N VAL A 87 25.86 10.48 6.02
CA VAL A 87 26.45 9.17 5.69
C VAL A 87 27.06 9.15 4.30
N GLU A 88 26.46 9.82 3.30
CA GLU A 88 27.02 9.95 1.95
C GLU A 88 28.37 10.70 1.93
N GLN A 89 28.51 11.77 2.73
CA GLN A 89 29.78 12.49 2.86
C GLN A 89 30.87 11.68 3.58
N GLY A 90 30.47 10.74 4.44
CA GLY A 90 31.36 9.79 5.11
C GLY A 90 31.83 8.65 4.19
N ILE A 91 30.92 8.09 3.39
CA ILE A 91 31.20 6.95 2.50
C ILE A 91 32.04 7.36 1.28
N ALA A 92 31.81 8.55 0.71
CA ALA A 92 32.62 9.07 -0.41
C ALA A 92 34.11 9.26 -0.06
N LYS A 93 34.44 9.34 1.24
CA LYS A 93 35.80 9.45 1.76
C LYS A 93 36.49 8.09 1.96
N ILE A 94 35.74 6.99 1.94
CA ILE A 94 36.20 5.64 2.28
C ILE A 94 36.36 4.75 1.04
N THR A 95 35.57 4.96 -0.02
CA THR A 95 35.60 4.13 -1.25
C THR A 95 36.80 4.36 -2.18
N GLY A 96 37.84 5.08 -1.73
CA GLY A 96 39.03 5.36 -2.54
C GLY A 96 40.11 4.27 -2.51
N SER A 97 39.98 3.18 -1.75
CA SER A 97 41.01 2.14 -1.71
C SER A 97 40.49 0.76 -1.28
N VAL A 98 40.96 -0.24 -2.03
CA VAL A 98 40.98 -1.69 -1.76
C VAL A 98 39.85 -2.51 -2.40
N GLU A 99 40.10 -2.88 -3.66
CA GLU A 99 39.60 -4.10 -4.32
C GLU A 99 40.41 -5.33 -3.86
N GLY A 100 39.75 -6.48 -3.69
CA GLY A 100 40.42 -7.80 -3.62
C GLY A 100 39.88 -8.73 -2.52
N GLY A 101 39.18 -9.79 -2.93
CA GLY A 101 38.40 -10.68 -2.05
C GLY A 101 39.18 -11.72 -1.24
N VAL A 102 38.69 -11.99 -0.03
CA VAL A 102 38.98 -13.18 0.80
C VAL A 102 37.78 -13.45 1.71
N THR A 103 36.85 -14.34 1.33
CA THR A 103 35.67 -14.68 2.17
C THR A 103 35.49 -16.17 2.47
N SER A 104 36.18 -17.08 1.77
CA SER A 104 35.98 -18.53 1.95
C SER A 104 36.82 -19.16 3.06
N GLY A 105 38.01 -18.63 3.38
CA GLY A 105 38.92 -19.22 4.38
C GLY A 105 38.53 -18.98 5.84
N VAL A 106 37.79 -17.90 6.12
CA VAL A 106 37.47 -17.47 7.50
C VAL A 106 36.33 -18.29 8.10
N SER A 107 35.35 -18.74 7.30
CA SER A 107 34.27 -19.60 7.77
C SER A 107 34.79 -20.97 8.22
N ALA A 108 35.65 -21.59 7.40
CA ALA A 108 36.20 -22.91 7.71
C ALA A 108 37.07 -22.93 8.98
N ALA A 109 37.80 -21.85 9.26
CA ALA A 109 38.62 -21.72 10.47
C ALA A 109 37.77 -21.52 11.75
N ILE A 110 36.62 -20.85 11.64
CA ILE A 110 35.68 -20.65 12.75
C ILE A 110 34.96 -21.97 13.08
N ASP A 111 34.56 -22.72 12.05
CA ASP A 111 33.88 -24.01 12.23
C ASP A 111 34.81 -25.07 12.85
N GLN A 112 36.09 -25.08 12.46
CA GLN A 112 37.11 -25.95 13.09
C GLN A 112 37.45 -25.54 14.53
N GLY A 113 37.46 -24.23 14.83
CA GLY A 113 37.70 -23.72 16.18
C GLY A 113 36.58 -24.06 17.17
N LEU A 114 35.32 -24.15 16.70
CA LEU A 114 34.19 -24.57 17.51
C LEU A 114 34.12 -26.10 17.69
N ALA A 115 34.47 -26.89 16.67
CA ALA A 115 34.51 -28.35 16.78
C ALA A 115 35.53 -28.85 17.83
N ALA A 116 36.66 -28.16 17.98
CA ALA A 116 37.68 -28.48 18.98
C ALA A 116 37.18 -28.32 20.44
N LYS A 117 36.28 -27.36 20.71
CA LYS A 117 35.72 -27.13 22.05
C LYS A 117 34.63 -28.14 22.44
N VAL A 118 34.02 -28.83 21.48
CA VAL A 118 33.01 -29.89 21.73
C VAL A 118 33.68 -31.19 22.21
N GLY A 119 34.94 -31.43 21.86
CA GLY A 119 35.69 -32.62 22.30
C GLY A 119 36.16 -32.61 23.76
N GLU A 120 36.20 -31.45 24.43
CA GLU A 120 36.73 -31.32 25.80
C GLU A 120 35.64 -31.40 26.90
N ALA A 121 34.36 -31.36 26.56
CA ALA A 121 33.26 -31.38 27.54
C ALA A 121 32.81 -32.80 27.98
N GLY A 122 33.64 -33.82 27.72
CA GLY A 122 33.34 -35.21 28.07
C GLY A 122 34.55 -35.94 28.65
N LYS A 123 34.92 -35.66 29.90
CA LYS A 123 35.72 -36.55 30.77
C LYS A 123 35.69 -36.06 32.22
N SER A 124 35.07 -36.86 33.11
CA SER A 124 35.12 -36.69 34.56
C SER A 124 36.34 -37.41 35.16
N ASP A 125 36.99 -36.72 36.11
CA ASP A 125 37.76 -37.16 37.28
C ASP A 125 38.81 -38.30 37.18
N VAL A 126 40.06 -37.96 37.54
CA VAL A 126 40.86 -38.51 38.67
C VAL A 126 42.25 -37.80 38.74
N ILE A 127 42.61 -37.31 39.93
CA ILE A 127 43.94 -36.83 40.41
C ILE A 127 44.64 -38.03 41.12
N PRO A 128 46.00 -38.21 41.25
CA PRO A 128 47.10 -37.21 41.31
C PRO A 128 48.44 -37.53 40.59
N GLY A 129 49.35 -36.53 40.51
CA GLY A 129 50.75 -36.73 40.91
C GLY A 129 51.90 -36.43 39.94
N ASN A 130 52.50 -35.24 40.11
CA ASN A 130 53.94 -34.90 40.11
C ASN A 130 54.85 -34.94 38.85
N SER A 131 55.43 -33.76 38.57
CA SER A 131 56.80 -33.42 38.11
C SER A 131 57.36 -33.89 36.75
N GLY A 132 57.82 -32.92 35.94
CA GLY A 132 59.10 -33.05 35.20
C GLY A 132 59.16 -32.62 33.72
N LYS A 133 59.65 -31.40 33.47
CA LYS A 133 60.57 -30.92 32.40
C LYS A 133 60.44 -31.39 30.92
N ASN A 134 60.23 -30.37 30.08
CA ASN A 134 60.92 -30.00 28.82
C ASN A 134 61.05 -30.95 27.60
N VAL A 135 60.94 -30.30 26.42
CA VAL A 135 61.59 -30.57 25.12
C VAL A 135 60.67 -31.11 23.99
N HIS A 136 60.29 -30.20 23.08
CA HIS A 136 60.04 -30.43 21.64
C HIS A 136 61.39 -30.66 20.89
N PRO A 137 61.50 -31.20 19.64
CA PRO A 137 60.48 -31.28 18.57
C PRO A 137 60.58 -32.46 17.54
N VAL A 138 59.65 -32.44 16.56
CA VAL A 138 59.69 -32.93 15.14
C VAL A 138 59.54 -34.44 14.81
N ALA A 139 58.32 -34.73 14.29
CA ALA A 139 57.90 -35.49 13.09
C ALA A 139 58.47 -36.88 12.72
N LYS A 140 57.55 -37.83 12.46
CA LYS A 140 57.37 -38.48 11.14
C LYS A 140 56.06 -39.30 11.05
N ASP A 141 55.58 -39.37 9.83
CA ASP A 141 54.28 -39.80 9.34
C ASP A 141 53.79 -41.20 9.72
N GLY A 142 52.46 -41.31 9.81
CA GLY A 142 51.74 -42.31 9.03
C GLY A 142 51.20 -43.52 9.79
N GLU A 143 49.97 -43.42 10.32
CA GLU A 143 49.00 -44.49 10.11
C GLU A 143 47.56 -44.01 10.21
N LEU A 144 46.74 -44.55 9.31
CA LEU A 144 45.38 -44.13 8.97
C LEU A 144 44.39 -44.30 10.14
N VAL A 145 43.62 -43.25 10.43
CA VAL A 145 42.21 -43.40 10.79
C VAL A 145 41.41 -42.51 9.85
N LYS A 146 40.57 -43.17 9.03
CA LYS A 146 39.70 -42.58 8.02
C LYS A 146 38.48 -41.91 8.67
N GLU A 147 38.10 -40.79 8.06
CA GLU A 147 36.75 -40.21 7.95
C GLU A 147 36.00 -39.87 9.26
N THR A 148 36.26 -38.67 9.77
CA THR A 148 35.20 -37.86 10.39
C THR A 148 34.85 -36.75 9.42
N VAL A 149 33.80 -36.97 8.60
CA VAL A 149 33.15 -35.87 7.88
C VAL A 149 32.57 -34.95 8.95
N GLY A 150 33.15 -33.76 9.13
CA GLY A 150 32.73 -32.82 10.16
C GLY A 150 31.28 -32.40 9.95
N SER A 151 30.37 -32.84 10.81
CA SER A 151 28.97 -32.41 10.81
C SER A 151 28.89 -30.89 11.05
N SER A 152 28.07 -30.17 10.29
CA SER A 152 27.83 -28.74 10.52
C SER A 152 27.27 -28.53 11.94
N ILE A 153 27.53 -27.37 12.56
CA ILE A 153 26.93 -27.00 13.85
C ILE A 153 25.39 -27.14 13.79
N GLN A 154 24.78 -26.83 12.65
CA GLN A 154 23.35 -27.03 12.44
C GLN A 154 22.95 -28.52 12.48
N ASP A 155 23.74 -29.40 11.88
CA ASP A 155 23.46 -30.85 11.87
C ASP A 155 23.51 -31.42 13.28
N VAL A 156 24.48 -30.98 14.09
CA VAL A 156 24.58 -31.34 15.51
C VAL A 156 23.33 -30.90 16.27
N ILE A 157 22.90 -29.64 16.10
CA ILE A 157 21.70 -29.12 16.78
C ILE A 157 20.42 -29.85 16.33
N ASN A 158 20.32 -30.19 15.04
CA ASN A 158 19.20 -30.96 14.49
C ASN A 158 19.15 -32.38 15.08
N GLN A 159 20.30 -33.04 15.17
CA GLN A 159 20.40 -34.37 15.78
C GLN A 159 20.09 -34.34 17.28
N GLU A 160 20.59 -33.34 18.01
CA GLU A 160 20.29 -33.12 19.43
C GLU A 160 18.79 -32.90 19.64
N PHE A 161 18.14 -32.08 18.81
CA PHE A 161 16.70 -31.86 18.87
C PHE A 161 15.93 -33.18 18.71
N LYS A 162 16.22 -33.96 17.66
CA LYS A 162 15.59 -35.26 17.43
C LYS A 162 15.82 -36.24 18.58
N SER A 163 17.04 -36.28 19.10
CA SER A 163 17.38 -37.17 20.21
C SER A 163 16.67 -36.79 21.51
N ILE A 164 16.56 -35.50 21.82
CA ILE A 164 15.90 -35.01 23.05
C ILE A 164 14.39 -35.17 22.96
N MET A 165 13.79 -34.82 21.81
CA MET A 165 12.35 -34.95 21.60
C MET A 165 11.90 -36.41 21.46
N GLY A 166 12.75 -37.29 20.93
CA GLY A 166 12.51 -38.73 20.83
C GLY A 166 11.19 -39.06 20.12
N LYS A 167 10.43 -40.02 20.68
CA LYS A 167 9.14 -40.45 20.12
C LYS A 167 8.04 -39.38 20.23
N ASN A 168 8.19 -38.41 21.13
CA ASN A 168 7.20 -37.35 21.32
C ASN A 168 7.16 -36.42 20.10
N LEU A 169 8.25 -36.28 19.35
CA LEU A 169 8.29 -35.46 18.13
C LEU A 169 7.25 -35.89 17.09
N GLU A 170 7.14 -37.20 16.84
CA GLU A 170 6.19 -37.74 15.87
C GLU A 170 4.74 -37.65 16.38
N LEU A 171 4.52 -37.67 17.70
CA LEU A 171 3.20 -37.36 18.26
C LEU A 171 2.81 -35.92 17.90
N TYR A 172 3.66 -34.93 18.20
CA TYR A 172 3.36 -33.53 17.89
C TYR A 172 3.14 -33.28 16.40
N LYS A 173 3.93 -33.91 15.51
CA LYS A 173 3.75 -33.78 14.06
C LYS A 173 2.37 -34.24 13.58
N ASN A 174 1.78 -35.24 14.22
CA ASN A 174 0.47 -35.79 13.83
C ASN A 174 -0.72 -35.07 14.46
N GLU A 175 -0.49 -34.10 15.34
CA GLU A 175 -1.53 -33.33 16.04
C GLU A 175 -1.92 -32.05 15.30
N GLU A 176 -3.10 -31.51 15.62
CA GLU A 176 -3.53 -30.17 15.17
C GLU A 176 -2.66 -29.07 15.79
N ASN A 177 -2.56 -27.92 15.11
CA ASN A 177 -1.59 -26.87 15.42
C ASN A 177 -1.63 -26.35 16.88
N ASP A 178 -2.81 -26.22 17.48
CA ASP A 178 -2.95 -25.76 18.87
C ASP A 178 -2.45 -26.82 19.88
N VAL A 179 -2.67 -28.10 19.59
CA VAL A 179 -2.18 -29.21 20.42
C VAL A 179 -0.68 -29.40 20.20
N ARG A 180 -0.23 -29.27 18.95
CA ARG A 180 1.17 -29.30 18.55
C ARG A 180 2.00 -28.20 19.23
N ALA A 181 1.42 -27.03 19.50
CA ALA A 181 2.09 -25.95 20.25
C ALA A 181 2.43 -26.33 21.71
N ASN A 182 1.80 -27.36 22.29
CA ASN A 182 2.19 -27.87 23.61
C ASN A 182 3.60 -28.46 23.62
N MET A 183 4.20 -28.75 22.45
CA MET A 183 5.62 -29.05 22.34
C MET A 183 6.48 -27.99 23.05
N PHE A 184 6.13 -26.70 22.93
CA PHE A 184 6.88 -25.61 23.56
C PHE A 184 6.76 -25.57 25.09
N LYS A 185 5.83 -26.34 25.67
CA LYS A 185 5.66 -26.53 27.12
C LYS A 185 6.37 -27.77 27.64
N SER A 186 6.78 -28.67 26.73
CA SER A 186 7.41 -29.93 27.10
C SER A 186 8.75 -29.71 27.81
N GLU A 187 9.08 -30.62 28.73
CA GLU A 187 10.37 -30.60 29.42
C GLU A 187 11.52 -30.82 28.42
N GLU A 188 11.29 -31.66 27.42
CA GLU A 188 12.21 -31.98 26.33
C GLU A 188 12.54 -30.74 25.50
N PHE A 189 11.54 -30.01 25.03
CA PHE A 189 11.75 -28.77 24.28
C PHE A 189 12.47 -27.72 25.14
N THR A 190 12.04 -27.57 26.40
CA THR A 190 12.63 -26.60 27.33
C THR A 190 14.12 -26.88 27.54
N LYS A 191 14.47 -28.16 27.73
CA LYS A 191 15.85 -28.62 27.86
C LYS A 191 16.68 -28.27 26.61
N TRP A 192 16.20 -28.65 25.43
CA TRP A 192 16.89 -28.35 24.17
C TRP A 192 17.03 -26.83 23.94
N ASN A 193 15.96 -26.07 24.16
CA ASN A 193 15.94 -24.62 23.99
C ASN A 193 16.97 -23.91 24.88
N ASN A 194 17.12 -24.38 26.12
CA ASN A 194 18.10 -23.85 27.08
C ASN A 194 19.53 -24.23 26.71
N GLU A 195 19.76 -25.46 26.23
CA GLU A 195 21.09 -25.90 25.77
C GLU A 195 21.58 -25.07 24.58
N VAL A 196 20.72 -24.86 23.57
CA VAL A 196 21.07 -24.02 22.42
C VAL A 196 21.28 -22.56 22.85
N ASN A 197 20.47 -22.04 23.78
CA ASN A 197 20.70 -20.69 24.33
C ASN A 197 22.04 -20.56 25.05
N ALA A 198 22.43 -21.56 25.84
CA ALA A 198 23.69 -21.56 26.57
C ALA A 198 24.89 -21.56 25.60
N ARG A 199 24.82 -22.40 24.56
CA ARG A 199 25.84 -22.52 23.51
C ARG A 199 26.08 -21.20 22.76
N PHE A 200 25.04 -20.38 22.59
CA PHE A 200 25.10 -19.09 21.90
C PHE A 200 24.77 -17.90 22.82
N SER A 201 25.12 -17.98 24.10
CA SER A 201 24.79 -16.95 25.10
C SER A 201 25.30 -15.55 24.74
N GLU A 202 26.45 -15.46 24.06
CA GLU A 202 27.01 -14.20 23.56
C GLU A 202 26.37 -13.72 22.23
N LYS A 203 25.65 -14.61 21.52
CA LYS A 203 25.03 -14.33 20.22
C LYS A 203 23.57 -14.82 20.17
N PRO A 204 22.63 -14.17 20.89
CA PRO A 204 21.24 -14.61 20.95
C PRO A 204 20.55 -14.69 19.58
N ALA A 205 20.90 -13.81 18.64
CA ALA A 205 20.37 -13.87 17.28
C ALA A 205 20.82 -15.12 16.50
N ALA A 206 22.04 -15.61 16.78
CA ALA A 206 22.51 -16.87 16.21
C ALA A 206 21.74 -18.05 16.83
N ALA A 207 21.52 -18.03 18.15
CA ALA A 207 20.70 -19.03 18.85
C ALA A 207 19.30 -19.14 18.23
N ALA A 208 18.63 -18.00 18.03
CA ALA A 208 17.33 -17.94 17.37
C ALA A 208 17.39 -18.55 15.97
N SER A 209 18.41 -18.19 15.17
CA SER A 209 18.60 -18.71 13.82
C SER A 209 18.73 -20.24 13.77
N TYR A 210 19.58 -20.83 14.62
CA TYR A 210 19.76 -22.28 14.67
C TYR A 210 18.48 -23.01 15.10
N LYS A 211 17.74 -22.44 16.06
CA LYS A 211 16.48 -23.00 16.53
C LYS A 211 15.42 -23.00 15.44
N VAL A 212 15.24 -21.88 14.74
CA VAL A 212 14.24 -21.80 13.67
C VAL A 212 14.61 -22.65 12.47
N GLU A 213 15.90 -22.81 12.15
CA GLU A 213 16.35 -23.76 11.12
C GLU A 213 15.98 -25.20 11.49
N THR A 214 16.22 -25.57 12.75
CA THR A 214 15.87 -26.89 13.27
C THR A 214 14.37 -27.14 13.18
N LEU A 215 13.56 -26.19 13.65
CA LEU A 215 12.10 -26.31 13.60
C LEU A 215 11.57 -26.35 12.17
N LEU A 216 12.14 -25.57 11.25
CA LEU A 216 11.77 -25.61 9.83
C LEU A 216 12.19 -26.90 9.12
N SER A 217 13.15 -27.66 9.67
CA SER A 217 13.50 -28.99 9.15
C SER A 217 12.50 -30.08 9.55
N GLU A 218 11.69 -29.82 10.58
CA GLU A 218 10.73 -30.77 11.14
C GLU A 218 9.27 -30.39 10.90
N PHE A 219 8.99 -29.10 10.73
CA PHE A 219 7.65 -28.54 10.55
C PHE A 219 7.59 -27.68 9.29
N GLU A 220 6.47 -27.79 8.57
CA GLU A 220 6.19 -26.87 7.46
C GLU A 220 6.10 -25.42 7.97
N LYS A 221 6.48 -24.47 7.13
CA LYS A 221 6.51 -23.03 7.49
C LYS A 221 5.18 -22.55 8.07
N ASP A 222 4.06 -22.91 7.44
CA ASP A 222 2.73 -22.44 7.83
C ASP A 222 2.27 -23.04 9.15
N ASP A 223 2.65 -24.29 9.39
CA ASP A 223 2.36 -24.98 10.63
C ASP A 223 3.19 -24.42 11.78
N LEU A 224 4.48 -24.15 11.56
CA LEU A 224 5.32 -23.51 12.57
C LEU A 224 4.79 -22.12 12.94
N ILE A 225 4.35 -21.31 11.98
CA ILE A 225 3.72 -20.00 12.25
C ILE A 225 2.49 -20.17 13.15
N LYS A 226 1.60 -21.13 12.85
CA LYS A 226 0.39 -21.38 13.65
C LYS A 226 0.73 -21.89 15.05
N MET A 227 1.71 -22.78 15.18
CA MET A 227 2.18 -23.26 16.47
C MET A 227 2.72 -22.11 17.33
N LEU A 228 3.49 -21.19 16.73
CA LEU A 228 4.02 -20.02 17.45
C LEU A 228 2.91 -19.04 17.84
N ALA A 229 1.92 -18.81 16.99
CA ALA A 229 0.76 -17.99 17.32
C ALA A 229 -0.04 -18.58 18.50
N ALA A 230 -0.21 -19.91 18.55
CA ALA A 230 -0.82 -20.57 19.70
C ALA A 230 0.04 -20.46 20.97
N ALA A 231 1.37 -20.62 20.84
CA ALA A 231 2.32 -20.49 21.94
C ALA A 231 2.43 -19.07 22.48
N GLU A 232 2.21 -18.04 21.65
CA GLU A 232 2.24 -16.66 22.08
C GLU A 232 1.06 -16.29 22.99
N ARG A 233 -0.10 -16.93 22.79
CA ARG A 233 -1.31 -16.71 23.61
C ARG A 233 -1.17 -17.27 25.02
N ASP A 234 -0.32 -18.27 25.21
CA ASP A 234 -0.04 -18.82 26.53
C ASP A 234 1.10 -18.04 27.22
N PRO A 235 0.87 -17.43 28.40
CA PRO A 235 1.88 -16.66 29.10
C PRO A 235 3.19 -17.41 29.41
N THR A 236 3.14 -18.73 29.54
CA THR A 236 4.31 -19.57 29.85
C THR A 236 5.22 -19.78 28.64
N THR A 237 4.65 -19.80 27.43
CA THR A 237 5.41 -20.01 26.19
C THR A 237 5.58 -18.74 25.36
N LYS A 238 4.96 -17.62 25.75
CA LYS A 238 5.06 -16.35 25.02
C LYS A 238 6.49 -15.90 24.75
N ALA A 239 7.38 -15.97 25.74
CA ALA A 239 8.77 -15.56 25.55
C ALA A 239 9.54 -16.45 24.55
N ILE A 240 9.20 -17.73 24.49
CA ILE A 240 9.75 -18.67 23.51
C ILE A 240 9.22 -18.31 22.13
N ALA A 241 7.90 -18.08 22.02
CA ALA A 241 7.25 -17.70 20.78
C ALA A 241 7.85 -16.40 20.20
N ASP A 242 7.90 -15.32 21.00
CA ASP A 242 8.47 -14.03 20.60
C ASP A 242 9.91 -14.18 20.06
N HIS A 243 10.74 -15.01 20.71
CA HIS A 243 12.13 -15.22 20.29
C HIS A 243 12.25 -16.00 18.97
N LEU A 244 11.42 -17.04 18.80
CA LEU A 244 11.38 -17.84 17.57
C LEU A 244 10.77 -17.06 16.41
N GLU A 245 9.71 -16.27 16.63
CA GLU A 245 9.13 -15.38 15.63
C GLU A 245 10.18 -14.35 15.15
N MET A 246 10.96 -13.74 16.06
CA MET A 246 12.08 -12.87 15.67
C MET A 246 13.13 -13.60 14.83
N GLY A 247 13.44 -14.86 15.16
CA GLY A 247 14.34 -15.70 14.39
C GLY A 247 13.84 -15.95 12.95
N LEU A 248 12.55 -16.29 12.80
CA LEU A 248 11.92 -16.51 11.50
C LEU A 248 11.90 -15.23 10.67
N LEU A 249 11.50 -14.11 11.27
CA LEU A 249 11.51 -12.80 10.62
C LEU A 249 12.91 -12.44 10.13
N GLY A 250 13.93 -12.62 10.97
CA GLY A 250 15.34 -12.40 10.61
C GLY A 250 15.80 -13.29 9.46
N LYS A 251 15.41 -14.58 9.44
CA LYS A 251 15.74 -15.52 8.37
C LYS A 251 15.10 -15.09 7.04
N TRP A 252 13.80 -14.84 7.03
CA TRP A 252 13.06 -14.50 5.81
C TRP A 252 13.44 -13.14 5.23
N MET A 253 13.77 -12.16 6.08
CA MET A 253 14.32 -10.88 5.62
C MET A 253 15.72 -10.97 5.00
N LYS A 254 16.50 -12.01 5.33
CA LYS A 254 17.83 -12.26 4.75
C LYS A 254 17.74 -13.03 3.44
N ALA A 255 16.83 -14.02 3.36
CA ALA A 255 16.63 -14.79 2.14
C ALA A 255 16.12 -13.90 0.99
N GLY A 256 15.21 -12.97 1.28
CA GLY A 256 14.46 -12.22 0.27
C GLY A 256 13.42 -13.10 -0.43
N GLY A 257 12.24 -12.58 -0.75
CA GLY A 257 11.19 -13.35 -1.44
C GLY A 257 10.28 -14.19 -0.54
N GLU A 258 10.32 -13.99 0.78
CA GLU A 258 9.46 -14.67 1.77
C GLU A 258 8.48 -13.68 2.42
N GLU A 259 8.12 -12.61 1.73
CA GLU A 259 7.28 -11.54 2.28
C GLU A 259 5.86 -12.03 2.61
N ASP A 260 5.35 -13.01 1.88
CA ASP A 260 4.07 -13.66 2.18
C ASP A 260 4.13 -14.39 3.55
N LYS A 261 5.29 -14.98 3.92
CA LYS A 261 5.49 -15.62 5.24
C LYS A 261 5.71 -14.61 6.35
N ILE A 262 6.36 -13.49 6.06
CA ILE A 262 6.45 -12.37 6.99
C ILE A 262 5.06 -11.81 7.30
N MET A 263 4.19 -11.73 6.29
CA MET A 263 2.79 -11.33 6.49
C MET A 263 2.02 -12.35 7.33
N ASP A 264 2.18 -13.65 7.06
CA ASP A 264 1.58 -14.71 7.88
C ASP A 264 2.08 -14.61 9.34
N LEU A 265 3.35 -14.32 9.58
CA LEU A 265 3.91 -14.16 10.93
C LEU A 265 3.32 -12.95 11.70
N ILE A 266 3.04 -11.85 10.99
CA ILE A 266 2.48 -10.63 11.59
C ILE A 266 0.97 -10.78 11.86
N THR A 267 0.27 -11.65 11.11
CA THR A 267 -1.20 -11.70 11.10
C THR A 267 -1.81 -12.94 11.73
N VAL A 268 -1.21 -14.12 11.53
CA VAL A 268 -1.82 -15.39 11.91
C VAL A 268 -1.96 -15.44 13.42
N GLY A 269 -3.21 -15.63 13.85
CA GLY A 269 -3.58 -15.79 15.24
C GLY A 269 -3.50 -14.53 16.11
N LYS A 270 -3.18 -13.38 15.50
CA LYS A 270 -3.15 -12.06 16.14
C LYS A 270 -4.48 -11.34 15.98
N ASP A 271 -4.90 -10.55 16.96
CA ASP A 271 -6.03 -9.65 16.79
C ASP A 271 -5.67 -8.41 15.94
N LYS A 272 -6.68 -7.62 15.55
CA LYS A 272 -6.49 -6.45 14.68
C LYS A 272 -5.50 -5.42 15.26
N SER A 273 -5.49 -5.23 16.57
CA SER A 273 -4.58 -4.32 17.24
C SER A 273 -3.16 -4.87 17.24
N GLU A 274 -3.00 -6.17 17.49
CA GLU A 274 -1.72 -6.86 17.44
C GLU A 274 -1.10 -6.88 16.03
N VAL A 275 -1.91 -7.07 14.98
CA VAL A 275 -1.44 -6.94 13.59
C VAL A 275 -0.84 -5.56 13.35
N LEU A 276 -1.53 -4.51 13.81
CA LEU A 276 -1.13 -3.13 13.54
C LEU A 276 -0.10 -2.59 14.52
N MET A 277 0.02 -3.09 15.74
CA MET A 277 0.86 -2.52 16.81
C MET A 277 1.86 -3.51 17.42
N GLY A 278 1.82 -4.76 16.97
CA GLY A 278 2.67 -5.84 17.45
C GLY A 278 4.16 -5.63 17.18
N ASN A 279 4.98 -6.29 18.00
CA ASN A 279 6.43 -6.15 17.96
C ASN A 279 7.03 -6.61 16.63
N MET A 280 6.48 -7.67 16.02
CA MET A 280 6.96 -8.17 14.72
C MET A 280 6.79 -7.14 13.61
N ARG A 281 5.61 -6.51 13.52
CA ARG A 281 5.35 -5.41 12.56
C ARG A 281 6.30 -4.25 12.78
N LYS A 282 6.47 -3.81 14.04
CA LYS A 282 7.40 -2.72 14.40
C LYS A 282 8.84 -3.01 14.00
N TYR A 283 9.31 -4.23 14.26
CA TYR A 283 10.67 -4.64 13.88
C TYR A 283 10.83 -4.74 12.37
N TRP A 284 9.85 -5.30 11.66
CA TRP A 284 9.89 -5.35 10.20
C TRP A 284 9.92 -3.94 9.60
N PHE A 285 9.11 -3.01 10.12
CA PHE A 285 9.09 -1.61 9.70
C PHE A 285 10.44 -0.94 9.91
N SER A 286 11.07 -1.11 11.07
CA SER A 286 12.38 -0.50 11.34
C SER A 286 13.45 -1.00 10.39
N VAL A 287 13.46 -2.30 10.06
CA VAL A 287 14.40 -2.86 9.09
C VAL A 287 14.16 -2.32 7.69
N LEU A 288 12.90 -2.18 7.26
CA LEU A 288 12.58 -1.58 5.96
C LEU A 288 13.02 -0.12 5.88
N THR A 289 12.81 0.66 6.93
CA THR A 289 13.25 2.05 7.02
C THR A 289 14.78 2.15 6.91
N VAL A 290 15.53 1.30 7.61
CA VAL A 290 17.00 1.24 7.50
C VAL A 290 17.45 0.88 6.07
N ARG A 291 16.67 0.04 5.37
CA ARG A 291 16.91 -0.32 3.97
C ARG A 291 16.39 0.73 2.97
N LYS A 292 16.01 1.94 3.42
CA LYS A 292 15.45 3.03 2.61
C LYS A 292 14.22 2.61 1.80
N LYS A 293 13.43 1.65 2.31
CA LYS A 293 12.15 1.24 1.71
C LYS A 293 10.99 1.85 2.49
N ASN A 294 9.86 2.12 1.83
CA ASN A 294 8.65 2.58 2.51
C ASN A 294 7.93 1.41 3.19
N PRO A 295 7.90 1.35 4.54
CA PRO A 295 7.28 0.23 5.23
C PRO A 295 5.76 0.17 5.09
N TYR A 296 5.10 1.32 4.97
CA TYR A 296 3.65 1.40 4.83
C TYR A 296 3.20 0.85 3.47
N GLU A 297 3.88 1.26 2.40
CA GLU A 297 3.62 0.77 1.04
C GLU A 297 3.85 -0.73 0.91
N LEU A 298 4.95 -1.25 1.46
CA LEU A 298 5.24 -2.68 1.45
C LEU A 298 4.27 -3.48 2.32
N PHE A 299 3.86 -2.93 3.47
CA PHE A 299 2.84 -3.59 4.29
C PHE A 299 1.56 -3.77 3.50
N VAL A 300 1.04 -2.68 2.91
CA VAL A 300 -0.18 -2.74 2.10
C VAL A 300 0.01 -3.72 0.95
N THR A 301 1.07 -3.59 0.17
CA THR A 301 1.33 -4.43 -1.02
C THR A 301 1.34 -5.93 -0.69
N HIS A 302 2.10 -6.33 0.33
CA HIS A 302 2.19 -7.75 0.67
C HIS A 302 0.94 -8.26 1.40
N PHE A 303 0.30 -7.42 2.23
CA PHE A 303 -0.96 -7.79 2.88
C PHE A 303 -2.06 -8.01 1.85
N THR A 304 -2.24 -7.10 0.88
CA THR A 304 -3.29 -7.24 -0.15
C THR A 304 -2.99 -8.37 -1.12
N LYS A 305 -1.72 -8.57 -1.49
CA LYS A 305 -1.31 -9.75 -2.28
C LYS A 305 -1.66 -11.06 -1.57
N ARG A 306 -1.47 -11.13 -0.25
CA ARG A 306 -1.65 -12.35 0.55
C ARG A 306 -3.10 -12.59 0.97
N TYR A 307 -3.80 -11.56 1.44
CA TYR A 307 -5.14 -11.67 2.02
C TYR A 307 -6.22 -10.92 1.23
N GLY A 308 -5.87 -10.14 0.23
CA GLY A 308 -6.81 -9.33 -0.55
C GLY A 308 -7.11 -7.96 0.06
N ASP A 309 -7.40 -7.00 -0.81
CA ASP A 309 -7.70 -5.60 -0.46
C ASP A 309 -8.90 -5.46 0.49
N LYS A 310 -9.96 -6.25 0.27
CA LYS A 310 -11.15 -6.22 1.14
C LYS A 310 -10.78 -6.49 2.60
N ASN A 311 -9.95 -7.51 2.85
CA ASN A 311 -9.52 -7.88 4.20
C ASN A 311 -8.64 -6.79 4.84
N LEU A 312 -7.82 -6.10 4.05
CA LEU A 312 -7.07 -4.96 4.56
C LEU A 312 -8.00 -3.81 4.95
N VAL A 313 -8.98 -3.48 4.12
CA VAL A 313 -9.95 -2.43 4.46
C VAL A 313 -10.77 -2.79 5.69
N GLU A 314 -11.21 -4.04 5.84
CA GLU A 314 -11.91 -4.50 7.05
C GLU A 314 -11.04 -4.41 8.32
N LEU A 315 -9.73 -4.66 8.21
CA LEU A 315 -8.77 -4.44 9.29
C LEU A 315 -8.69 -2.94 9.63
N LEU A 316 -8.49 -2.10 8.62
CA LEU A 316 -8.25 -0.67 8.80
C LEU A 316 -9.47 0.10 9.31
N VAL A 317 -10.69 -0.24 8.86
CA VAL A 317 -11.89 0.46 9.33
C VAL A 317 -12.12 0.19 10.83
N VAL A 318 -11.94 -1.04 11.28
CA VAL A 318 -12.07 -1.36 12.71
C VAL A 318 -10.95 -0.70 13.51
N ALA A 319 -9.72 -0.70 13.01
CA ALA A 319 -8.60 -0.08 13.67
C ALA A 319 -8.70 1.46 13.76
N LYS A 320 -9.32 2.12 12.78
CA LYS A 320 -9.60 3.56 12.84
C LYS A 320 -10.58 3.94 13.96
N ALA A 321 -11.43 3.03 14.41
CA ALA A 321 -12.35 3.28 15.51
C ALA A 321 -11.67 3.25 16.90
N ASN A 322 -10.44 2.70 16.99
CA ASN A 322 -9.67 2.64 18.23
C ASN A 322 -8.55 3.69 18.21
N LYS A 323 -8.53 4.57 19.21
CA LYS A 323 -7.58 5.69 19.35
C LYS A 323 -6.12 5.24 19.30
N ASP A 324 -5.82 4.06 19.85
CA ASP A 324 -4.44 3.54 19.93
C ASP A 324 -3.93 3.06 18.56
N THR A 325 -4.83 2.68 17.65
CA THR A 325 -4.49 2.17 16.32
C THR A 325 -4.82 3.14 15.17
N GLU A 326 -5.54 4.23 15.46
CA GLU A 326 -6.08 5.18 14.49
C GLU A 326 -5.00 5.78 13.58
N LYS A 327 -3.87 6.21 14.16
CA LYS A 327 -2.77 6.85 13.42
C LYS A 327 -2.15 5.88 12.41
N MET A 328 -1.82 4.67 12.85
CA MET A 328 -1.25 3.62 11.99
C MET A 328 -2.24 3.21 10.89
N ALA A 329 -3.49 3.00 11.26
CA ALA A 329 -4.54 2.64 10.31
C ALA A 329 -4.79 3.73 9.27
N THR A 330 -4.63 5.01 9.63
CA THR A 330 -4.74 6.14 8.71
C THR A 330 -3.60 6.15 7.69
N LYS A 331 -2.35 6.01 8.12
CA LYS A 331 -1.19 5.93 7.21
C LYS A 331 -1.32 4.76 6.23
N LEU A 332 -1.70 3.58 6.71
CA LEU A 332 -1.91 2.40 5.85
C LEU A 332 -3.09 2.60 4.88
N ALA A 333 -4.19 3.21 5.32
CA ALA A 333 -5.31 3.52 4.44
C ALA A 333 -4.91 4.49 3.32
N GLU A 334 -4.12 5.53 3.61
CA GLU A 334 -3.62 6.46 2.59
C GLU A 334 -2.76 5.76 1.54
N HIS A 335 -1.87 4.85 1.97
CA HIS A 335 -1.07 4.04 1.05
C HIS A 335 -1.91 3.08 0.20
N GLN A 336 -2.96 2.47 0.79
CA GLN A 336 -3.91 1.65 0.04
C GLN A 336 -4.60 2.44 -1.08
N LEU A 337 -5.06 3.66 -0.79
CA LEU A 337 -5.74 4.49 -1.79
C LEU A 337 -4.78 4.90 -2.91
N LYS A 338 -3.53 5.23 -2.60
CA LYS A 338 -2.48 5.52 -3.60
C LYS A 338 -2.21 4.32 -4.51
N ILE A 339 -2.02 3.13 -3.93
CA ILE A 339 -1.80 1.90 -4.70
C ILE A 339 -2.98 1.62 -5.64
N TRP A 340 -4.22 1.79 -5.17
CA TRP A 340 -5.39 1.66 -6.04
C TRP A 340 -5.42 2.69 -7.17
N GLN A 341 -5.07 3.95 -6.89
CA GLN A 341 -4.98 5.01 -7.88
C GLN A 341 -3.93 4.70 -8.96
N GLU A 342 -2.72 4.30 -8.54
CA GLU A 342 -1.61 3.92 -9.43
C GLU A 342 -1.94 2.66 -10.25
N SER A 343 -2.70 1.73 -9.67
CA SER A 343 -3.18 0.53 -10.35
C SER A 343 -4.36 0.80 -11.30
N GLY A 344 -4.88 2.03 -11.33
CA GLY A 344 -5.99 2.42 -12.21
C GLY A 344 -7.33 1.77 -11.87
N ILE A 345 -7.59 1.46 -10.60
CA ILE A 345 -8.88 0.90 -10.18
C ILE A 345 -9.98 1.95 -10.39
N ASP A 346 -10.95 1.67 -11.25
CA ASP A 346 -12.06 2.59 -11.46
C ASP A 346 -13.05 2.59 -10.27
N VAL A 347 -13.89 3.62 -10.19
CA VAL A 347 -14.86 3.81 -9.10
C VAL A 347 -15.81 2.62 -8.92
N LYS A 348 -16.23 1.99 -10.02
CA LYS A 348 -17.14 0.84 -9.99
C LYS A 348 -16.39 -0.41 -9.54
N SER A 349 -15.21 -0.65 -10.08
CA SER A 349 -14.33 -1.76 -9.69
C SER A 349 -13.96 -1.69 -8.21
N CYS A 350 -13.69 -0.50 -7.67
CA CYS A 350 -13.52 -0.28 -6.22
C CYS A 350 -14.80 -0.62 -5.42
N PHE A 351 -15.97 -0.20 -5.91
CA PHE A 351 -17.25 -0.50 -5.27
C PHE A 351 -17.54 -2.02 -5.22
N ASP A 352 -17.25 -2.73 -6.31
CA ASP A 352 -17.39 -4.18 -6.42
C ASP A 352 -16.35 -4.93 -5.57
N LEU A 353 -15.09 -4.45 -5.52
CA LEU A 353 -14.00 -5.01 -4.72
C LEU A 353 -14.32 -4.99 -3.22
N LEU A 354 -14.99 -3.93 -2.76
CA LEU A 354 -15.46 -3.79 -1.38
C LEU A 354 -16.82 -4.47 -1.14
N GLU A 355 -17.33 -5.19 -2.15
CA GLU A 355 -18.61 -5.91 -2.13
C GLU A 355 -19.84 -5.04 -1.80
N LEU A 356 -19.72 -3.72 -1.94
CA LEU A 356 -20.81 -2.77 -1.70
C LEU A 356 -21.95 -2.94 -2.73
N ASN A 357 -21.66 -3.55 -3.86
CA ASN A 357 -22.63 -3.90 -4.89
C ASN A 357 -23.63 -4.99 -4.47
N LYS A 358 -23.28 -5.83 -3.49
CA LYS A 358 -24.12 -6.89 -2.94
C LYS A 358 -25.03 -6.42 -1.81
N GLU A 359 -24.74 -5.25 -1.24
CA GLU A 359 -25.54 -4.66 -0.17
C GLU A 359 -26.85 -4.10 -0.70
N HIS A 360 -27.93 -4.28 0.05
CA HIS A 360 -29.16 -3.57 -0.23
C HIS A 360 -28.99 -2.08 0.17
N PRO A 361 -29.60 -1.12 -0.54
CA PRO A 361 -29.40 0.30 -0.27
C PRO A 361 -29.72 0.77 1.17
N ASP A 362 -30.53 0.02 1.93
CA ASP A 362 -30.83 0.30 3.35
C ASP A 362 -29.68 -0.12 4.30
N THR A 363 -28.93 -1.17 3.96
CA THR A 363 -27.77 -1.67 4.71
C THR A 363 -26.46 -1.09 4.20
N LEU A 364 -26.39 -0.69 2.93
CA LEU A 364 -25.22 -0.07 2.29
C LEU A 364 -24.74 1.16 3.06
N LEU A 365 -25.68 2.02 3.48
CA LEU A 365 -25.37 3.21 4.27
C LEU A 365 -24.92 2.88 5.69
N ARG A 366 -24.94 1.63 6.14
CA ARG A 366 -24.37 1.18 7.43
C ARG A 366 -23.06 0.45 7.23
N ASN A 367 -22.69 0.11 6.00
CA ASN A 367 -21.50 -0.66 5.73
C ASN A 367 -20.23 0.17 6.05
N PRO A 368 -19.36 -0.30 6.95
CA PRO A 368 -18.15 0.42 7.37
C PRO A 368 -17.17 0.71 6.22
N MET A 369 -17.16 -0.13 5.19
CA MET A 369 -16.27 0.01 4.03
C MET A 369 -16.64 1.20 3.13
N LEU A 370 -17.87 1.72 3.24
CA LEU A 370 -18.35 2.84 2.42
C LEU A 370 -17.48 4.10 2.59
N SER A 371 -16.96 4.33 3.79
CA SER A 371 -16.07 5.47 4.07
C SER A 371 -14.77 5.42 3.24
N THR A 372 -14.19 4.23 3.09
CA THR A 372 -13.00 4.01 2.24
C THR A 372 -13.32 4.27 0.77
N TRP A 373 -14.47 3.79 0.29
CA TRP A 373 -14.91 4.06 -1.08
C TRP A 373 -15.12 5.56 -1.33
N ILE A 374 -15.78 6.29 -0.41
CA ILE A 374 -15.97 7.74 -0.51
C ILE A 374 -14.62 8.47 -0.64
N ASN A 375 -13.68 8.18 0.26
CA ASN A 375 -12.34 8.79 0.24
C ASN A 375 -11.61 8.47 -1.08
N TYR A 376 -11.78 7.27 -1.63
CA TYR A 376 -11.17 6.90 -2.91
C TYR A 376 -11.76 7.69 -4.08
N VAL A 377 -13.08 7.84 -4.14
CA VAL A 377 -13.73 8.59 -5.21
C VAL A 377 -13.39 10.08 -5.14
N GLU A 378 -13.26 10.65 -3.93
CA GLU A 378 -12.76 12.01 -3.72
C GLU A 378 -11.31 12.16 -4.18
N LEU A 379 -10.44 11.17 -3.90
CA LEU A 379 -9.05 11.14 -4.37
C LEU A 379 -8.96 11.14 -5.90
N LEU A 380 -9.89 10.48 -6.58
CA LEU A 380 -10.01 10.50 -8.04
C LEU A 380 -10.62 11.80 -8.60
N GLY A 381 -10.99 12.76 -7.74
CA GLY A 381 -11.56 14.06 -8.13
C GLY A 381 -13.03 14.02 -8.54
N SER A 382 -13.74 12.93 -8.23
CA SER A 382 -15.17 12.78 -8.51
C SER A 382 -16.04 13.10 -7.28
N ASP A 383 -17.30 13.47 -7.50
CA ASP A 383 -18.27 13.65 -6.39
C ASP A 383 -18.78 12.27 -5.91
N PRO A 384 -18.32 11.77 -4.74
CA PRO A 384 -18.67 10.44 -4.25
C PRO A 384 -20.16 10.30 -3.98
N TYR A 385 -20.81 11.35 -3.50
CA TYR A 385 -22.22 11.31 -3.11
C TYR A 385 -23.12 11.26 -4.34
N LYS A 386 -22.76 12.01 -5.38
CA LYS A 386 -23.45 11.93 -6.67
C LYS A 386 -23.32 10.53 -7.28
N VAL A 387 -22.11 9.95 -7.30
CA VAL A 387 -21.91 8.60 -7.82
C VAL A 387 -22.67 7.57 -6.99
N LEU A 388 -22.60 7.65 -5.67
CA LEU A 388 -23.31 6.74 -4.76
C LEU A 388 -24.82 6.78 -4.99
N LEU A 389 -25.39 7.99 -5.13
CA LEU A 389 -26.81 8.19 -5.41
C LEU A 389 -27.24 7.50 -6.72
N LEU A 390 -26.44 7.65 -7.78
CA LEU A 390 -26.68 7.00 -9.07
C LEU A 390 -26.60 5.48 -8.95
N THR A 391 -25.59 4.96 -8.25
CA THR A 391 -25.40 3.52 -8.02
C THR A 391 -26.56 2.90 -7.24
N MET A 392 -26.95 3.51 -6.13
CA MET A 392 -28.10 3.07 -5.32
C MET A 392 -29.38 3.06 -6.16
N ARG A 393 -29.62 4.09 -6.97
CA ARG A 393 -30.81 4.16 -7.85
C ARG A 393 -30.86 2.98 -8.83
N LYS A 394 -29.74 2.64 -9.44
CA LYS A 394 -29.64 1.51 -10.37
C LYS A 394 -29.91 0.18 -9.67
N GLN A 395 -29.36 -0.04 -8.47
CA GLN A 395 -29.57 -1.25 -7.67
C GLN A 395 -31.03 -1.44 -7.24
N VAL A 396 -31.72 -0.38 -6.83
CA VAL A 396 -33.15 -0.43 -6.46
C VAL A 396 -34.03 -0.86 -7.63
N GLY A 397 -33.53 -0.77 -8.87
CA GLY A 397 -34.22 -1.19 -10.07
C GLY A 397 -35.28 -0.20 -10.53
N ASP A 398 -35.02 1.12 -10.36
CA ASP A 398 -35.85 2.22 -10.86
C ASP A 398 -35.98 2.20 -12.39
N LYS A 399 -36.72 1.22 -12.93
CA LYS A 399 -37.16 1.20 -14.32
C LYS A 399 -38.26 2.26 -14.44
N LYS A 400 -37.94 3.32 -15.19
CA LYS A 400 -38.70 4.58 -15.39
C LYS A 400 -38.72 5.51 -14.18
N LEU A 401 -37.59 6.16 -13.95
CA LEU A 401 -37.45 7.39 -13.16
C LEU A 401 -38.63 8.38 -13.36
N TYR A 402 -39.10 8.51 -14.61
CA TYR A 402 -40.18 9.43 -14.99
C TYR A 402 -41.57 9.05 -14.44
N SER A 403 -41.90 7.76 -14.33
CA SER A 403 -43.21 7.34 -13.78
C SER A 403 -43.22 7.35 -12.26
N ILE A 404 -42.07 7.19 -11.62
CA ILE A 404 -41.91 7.13 -10.16
C ILE A 404 -41.89 8.54 -9.55
N LEU A 405 -41.18 9.49 -10.17
CA LEU A 405 -41.22 10.92 -9.76
C LEU A 405 -42.61 11.56 -9.93
N ALA A 406 -43.45 11.01 -10.82
CA ALA A 406 -44.83 11.46 -11.01
C ALA A 406 -45.77 11.06 -9.87
N ALA A 407 -45.46 9.97 -9.15
CA ALA A 407 -46.29 9.35 -8.12
C ALA A 407 -45.95 9.79 -6.69
N GLY A 408 -44.77 10.38 -6.45
CA GLY A 408 -44.32 10.73 -5.09
C GLY A 408 -43.75 9.54 -4.28
N ASP A 409 -43.79 8.33 -4.84
CA ASP A 409 -43.35 7.08 -4.23
C ASP A 409 -41.98 6.63 -4.76
N ASN A 410 -40.94 7.48 -4.63
CA ASN A 410 -39.60 7.02 -5.00
C ASN A 410 -39.10 6.02 -3.95
N LYS A 411 -38.90 4.77 -4.35
CA LYS A 411 -38.40 3.69 -3.49
C LYS A 411 -37.05 4.06 -2.87
N LEU A 412 -36.14 4.71 -3.60
CA LEU A 412 -34.89 5.21 -3.01
C LEU A 412 -35.14 6.35 -2.01
N ASP A 413 -36.05 7.28 -2.27
CA ASP A 413 -36.36 8.35 -1.31
C ASP A 413 -37.04 7.77 -0.07
N SER A 414 -37.88 6.74 -0.21
CA SER A 414 -38.48 6.00 0.90
C SER A 414 -37.43 5.22 1.69
N ILE A 415 -36.44 4.62 1.04
CA ILE A 415 -35.30 3.94 1.70
C ILE A 415 -34.45 4.97 2.43
N LEU A 416 -34.13 6.11 1.81
CA LEU A 416 -33.36 7.19 2.45
C LEU A 416 -34.12 7.85 3.60
N ALA A 417 -35.45 7.98 3.50
CA ALA A 417 -36.30 8.52 4.56
C ALA A 417 -36.49 7.52 5.72
N ALA A 418 -36.66 6.23 5.41
CA ALA A 418 -36.84 5.16 6.37
C ALA A 418 -35.53 4.62 6.96
N ALA A 419 -34.39 4.93 6.33
CA ALA A 419 -33.07 4.58 6.81
C ALA A 419 -32.87 5.23 8.19
N LYS A 420 -33.11 4.43 9.24
CA LYS A 420 -32.58 4.67 10.57
C LYS A 420 -31.07 4.66 10.39
N ALA A 421 -30.45 5.82 10.23
CA ALA A 421 -29.00 5.92 10.20
C ALA A 421 -28.57 6.15 11.64
N ASP A 422 -27.73 5.27 12.16
CA ASP A 422 -27.01 5.56 13.40
C ASP A 422 -26.04 6.74 13.12
N ASP A 423 -25.60 7.45 14.15
CA ASP A 423 -25.05 8.82 14.05
C ASP A 423 -23.94 9.00 12.98
N THR A 424 -23.15 7.95 12.74
CA THR A 424 -22.02 7.89 11.80
C THR A 424 -22.42 8.21 10.35
N ASN A 425 -23.56 7.72 9.86
CA ASN A 425 -23.95 7.85 8.44
C ASN A 425 -25.19 8.74 8.22
N ALA A 426 -25.70 9.34 9.29
CA ALA A 426 -26.70 10.39 9.21
C ALA A 426 -26.23 11.60 8.38
N ARG A 427 -24.91 11.88 8.39
CA ARG A 427 -24.31 12.93 7.55
C ARG A 427 -24.36 12.56 6.06
N ILE A 428 -23.97 11.34 5.68
CA ILE A 428 -24.02 10.86 4.30
C ILE A 428 -25.45 10.92 3.78
N ARG A 429 -26.41 10.38 4.55
CA ARG A 429 -27.85 10.42 4.22
C ARG A 429 -28.35 11.85 3.99
N ARG A 430 -28.00 12.79 4.88
CA ARG A 430 -28.37 14.22 4.74
C ARG A 430 -27.75 14.85 3.49
N THR A 431 -26.48 14.53 3.19
CA THR A 431 -25.82 15.00 1.97
C THR A 431 -26.52 14.47 0.71
N LEU A 432 -26.86 13.17 0.68
CA LEU A 432 -27.57 12.56 -0.44
C LEU A 432 -28.94 13.20 -0.69
N LEU A 433 -29.72 13.43 0.38
CA LEU A 433 -31.01 14.14 0.31
C LEU A 433 -30.82 15.58 -0.19
N HIS A 434 -29.85 16.31 0.36
CA HIS A 434 -29.59 17.68 -0.03
C HIS A 434 -29.19 17.80 -1.50
N ILE A 435 -28.32 16.90 -2.01
CA ILE A 435 -27.92 16.89 -3.42
C ILE A 435 -29.14 16.66 -4.33
N GLN A 436 -30.00 15.70 -3.97
CA GLN A 436 -31.22 15.40 -4.71
C GLN A 436 -32.18 16.61 -4.73
N GLU A 437 -32.41 17.24 -3.58
CA GLU A 437 -33.31 18.39 -3.45
C GLU A 437 -32.78 19.64 -4.15
N LYS A 438 -31.49 19.96 -3.94
CA LYS A 438 -30.84 21.16 -4.50
C LYS A 438 -30.94 21.19 -6.02
N ARG A 439 -30.67 20.06 -6.70
CA ARG A 439 -30.78 19.99 -8.17
C ARG A 439 -32.19 20.27 -8.67
N LEU A 440 -33.21 19.91 -7.89
CA LEU A 440 -34.61 20.12 -8.23
C LEU A 440 -35.13 21.52 -7.83
N GLN A 441 -34.44 22.22 -6.94
CA GLN A 441 -34.74 23.61 -6.58
C GLN A 441 -34.17 24.60 -7.58
N GLU A 442 -33.00 24.32 -8.16
CA GLU A 442 -32.35 25.21 -9.12
C GLU A 442 -33.18 25.40 -10.41
N TYR A 443 -33.85 24.33 -10.87
CA TYR A 443 -34.72 24.35 -12.05
C TYR A 443 -36.06 23.68 -11.74
N PRO A 444 -37.03 24.38 -11.10
CA PRO A 444 -38.28 23.77 -10.65
C PRO A 444 -39.11 23.16 -11.78
N GLN A 445 -39.03 23.76 -12.97
CA GLN A 445 -39.62 23.26 -14.22
C GLN A 445 -39.13 21.86 -14.64
N MET A 446 -37.92 21.45 -14.25
CA MET A 446 -37.43 20.08 -14.50
C MET A 446 -38.34 19.04 -13.83
N LYS A 447 -38.90 19.31 -12.65
CA LYS A 447 -39.87 18.41 -11.99
C LYS A 447 -41.04 18.09 -12.92
N THR A 448 -41.60 19.12 -13.55
CA THR A 448 -42.72 18.98 -14.48
C THR A 448 -42.31 18.26 -15.78
N TRP A 449 -41.14 18.58 -16.34
CA TRP A 449 -40.65 17.90 -17.56
C TRP A 449 -40.38 16.41 -17.31
N MET A 450 -39.82 16.07 -16.15
CA MET A 450 -39.60 14.69 -15.74
C MET A 450 -40.92 13.96 -15.48
N LYS A 451 -41.84 14.55 -14.71
CA LYS A 451 -43.16 13.96 -14.46
C LYS A 451 -43.90 13.60 -15.75
N ASN A 452 -43.75 14.43 -16.77
CA ASN A 452 -44.40 14.25 -18.07
C ASN A 452 -43.55 13.43 -19.08
N GLY A 453 -42.41 12.86 -18.65
CA GLY A 453 -41.55 12.02 -19.48
C GLY A 453 -41.05 12.71 -20.75
N LYS A 454 -40.81 14.02 -20.73
CA LYS A 454 -40.36 14.75 -21.93
C LYS A 454 -38.96 14.28 -22.34
N SER A 455 -38.71 14.19 -23.64
CA SER A 455 -37.35 13.96 -24.15
C SER A 455 -36.53 15.25 -24.09
N VAL A 456 -35.21 15.13 -24.13
CA VAL A 456 -34.30 16.28 -24.23
C VAL A 456 -34.63 17.18 -25.43
N GLY A 457 -35.01 16.61 -26.57
CA GLY A 457 -35.44 17.36 -27.75
C GLY A 457 -36.77 18.07 -27.53
N ASN A 458 -37.75 17.42 -26.90
CA ASN A 458 -39.05 18.03 -26.63
C ASN A 458 -38.94 19.22 -25.67
N VAL A 459 -38.03 19.16 -24.68
CA VAL A 459 -37.77 20.31 -23.79
C VAL A 459 -37.05 21.42 -24.53
N PHE A 460 -36.11 21.09 -25.43
CA PHE A 460 -35.46 22.09 -26.29
C PHE A 460 -36.47 22.90 -27.11
N ASP A 461 -37.42 22.19 -27.73
CA ASP A 461 -38.48 22.79 -28.55
C ASP A 461 -39.47 23.58 -27.68
N LEU A 462 -39.82 23.08 -26.49
CA LEU A 462 -40.70 23.76 -25.52
C LEU A 462 -40.15 25.12 -25.07
N LEU A 463 -38.83 25.19 -24.87
CA LEU A 463 -38.11 26.41 -24.48
C LEU A 463 -37.84 27.34 -25.67
N LYS A 464 -38.22 26.94 -26.88
CA LYS A 464 -38.02 27.69 -28.13
C LYS A 464 -36.57 28.13 -28.31
N LEU A 465 -35.62 27.25 -27.95
CA LEU A 465 -34.19 27.59 -27.98
C LEU A 465 -33.69 27.81 -29.41
N GLN A 466 -34.25 27.09 -30.39
CA GLN A 466 -33.93 27.28 -31.81
C GLN A 466 -34.20 28.71 -32.29
N ASP A 467 -35.35 29.28 -31.89
CA ASP A 467 -35.82 30.60 -32.33
C ASP A 467 -34.87 31.72 -31.86
N LYS A 468 -34.12 31.48 -30.78
CA LYS A 468 -33.17 32.43 -30.18
C LYS A 468 -31.78 32.39 -30.84
N GLY A 469 -31.52 31.45 -31.74
CA GLY A 469 -30.25 31.35 -32.46
C GLY A 469 -29.05 31.26 -31.52
N GLU A 470 -28.03 32.09 -31.76
CA GLU A 470 -26.80 32.14 -30.96
C GLU A 470 -27.00 32.77 -29.58
N GLU A 471 -27.96 33.67 -29.44
CA GLU A 471 -28.21 34.39 -28.17
C GLU A 471 -28.64 33.42 -27.06
N MET A 472 -29.14 32.23 -27.42
CA MET A 472 -29.56 31.22 -26.45
C MET A 472 -28.45 30.81 -25.48
N LEU A 473 -27.18 30.80 -25.90
CA LEU A 473 -26.04 30.24 -25.16
C LEU A 473 -25.75 30.97 -23.82
N GLY A 474 -26.32 32.17 -23.62
CA GLY A 474 -26.24 32.93 -22.37
C GLY A 474 -27.57 33.07 -21.63
N THR A 475 -28.61 32.33 -22.04
CA THR A 475 -29.95 32.43 -21.45
C THR A 475 -30.16 31.39 -20.35
N LYS A 476 -30.95 31.74 -19.33
CA LYS A 476 -31.38 30.80 -18.29
C LYS A 476 -32.11 29.56 -18.84
N ASP A 477 -32.76 29.69 -20.00
CA ASP A 477 -33.44 28.56 -20.66
C ASP A 477 -32.43 27.56 -21.24
N TRP A 478 -31.31 28.03 -21.78
CA TRP A 478 -30.21 27.16 -22.18
C TRP A 478 -29.61 26.44 -20.98
N ASP A 479 -29.33 27.16 -19.89
CA ASP A 479 -28.79 26.57 -18.67
C ASP A 479 -29.74 25.49 -18.10
N ALA A 480 -31.05 25.79 -18.05
CA ALA A 480 -32.06 24.84 -17.62
C ALA A 480 -32.15 23.61 -18.52
N TRP A 481 -32.02 23.78 -19.83
CA TRP A 481 -32.02 22.68 -20.78
C TRP A 481 -30.75 21.81 -20.67
N VAL A 482 -29.57 22.41 -20.59
CA VAL A 482 -28.30 21.70 -20.39
C VAL A 482 -28.32 20.95 -19.06
N ALA A 483 -28.82 21.56 -17.99
CA ALA A 483 -29.00 20.92 -16.69
C ALA A 483 -29.96 19.71 -16.79
N TYR A 484 -31.04 19.85 -17.56
CA TYR A 484 -31.98 18.75 -17.81
C TYR A 484 -31.34 17.59 -18.58
N VAL A 485 -30.64 17.87 -19.68
CA VAL A 485 -29.91 16.85 -20.45
C VAL A 485 -28.89 16.15 -19.57
N THR A 486 -28.06 16.92 -18.86
CA THR A 486 -27.03 16.41 -17.96
C THR A 486 -27.63 15.50 -16.89
N PHE A 487 -28.71 15.94 -16.25
CA PHE A 487 -29.40 15.14 -15.24
C PHE A 487 -29.86 13.79 -15.80
N LEU A 488 -30.51 13.78 -16.98
CA LEU A 488 -31.05 12.56 -17.58
C LEU A 488 -29.97 11.59 -18.06
N GLU A 489 -28.93 12.10 -18.70
CA GLU A 489 -27.85 11.28 -19.23
C GLU A 489 -27.01 10.67 -18.09
N GLU A 490 -26.77 11.39 -16.99
CA GLU A 490 -26.09 10.86 -15.80
C GLU A 490 -26.79 9.64 -15.18
N GLN A 491 -28.12 9.56 -15.25
CA GLN A 491 -28.87 8.41 -14.73
C GLN A 491 -28.56 7.12 -15.48
N LYS A 492 -28.09 7.23 -16.72
CA LYS A 492 -27.65 6.08 -17.51
C LYS A 492 -26.28 5.56 -17.04
N GLN A 493 -25.60 6.29 -16.16
CA GLN A 493 -24.22 6.06 -15.74
C GLN A 493 -23.32 5.82 -16.97
N PRO A 494 -23.23 6.81 -17.87
CA PRO A 494 -22.41 6.67 -19.06
C PRO A 494 -20.98 6.37 -18.61
N THR A 495 -20.34 5.41 -19.27
CA THR A 495 -18.93 5.10 -18.99
C THR A 495 -18.05 6.29 -19.34
N ASP A 496 -18.57 7.20 -20.16
CA ASP A 496 -17.91 8.42 -20.60
C ASP A 496 -18.80 9.67 -20.43
N GLN A 497 -18.38 10.61 -19.58
CA GLN A 497 -19.08 11.89 -19.38
C GLN A 497 -19.23 12.72 -20.68
N ARG A 498 -18.44 12.44 -21.72
CA ARG A 498 -18.53 13.09 -23.04
C ARG A 498 -19.79 12.68 -23.81
N GLU A 499 -20.44 11.57 -23.44
CA GLU A 499 -21.74 11.19 -23.99
C GLU A 499 -22.78 12.31 -23.81
N ILE A 500 -22.73 13.04 -22.70
CA ILE A 500 -23.62 14.17 -22.42
C ILE A 500 -23.43 15.29 -23.46
N ALA A 501 -22.17 15.65 -23.74
CA ALA A 501 -21.85 16.66 -24.75
C ALA A 501 -22.27 16.20 -26.16
N THR A 502 -22.18 14.90 -26.43
CA THR A 502 -22.60 14.30 -27.70
C THR A 502 -24.12 14.37 -27.87
N VAL A 503 -24.90 14.09 -26.82
CA VAL A 503 -26.36 14.22 -26.84
C VAL A 503 -26.78 15.68 -27.07
N ILE A 504 -26.15 16.63 -26.38
CA ILE A 504 -26.38 18.07 -26.60
C ILE A 504 -26.12 18.43 -28.07
N TYR A 505 -24.95 18.06 -28.58
CA TYR A 505 -24.57 18.36 -29.96
C TYR A 505 -25.49 17.68 -30.98
N ALA A 506 -25.95 16.45 -30.73
CA ALA A 506 -26.90 15.75 -31.60
C ALA A 506 -28.25 16.48 -31.69
N VAL A 507 -28.77 17.01 -30.58
CA VAL A 507 -29.99 17.83 -30.59
C VAL A 507 -29.76 19.11 -31.40
N LEU A 508 -28.64 19.81 -31.19
CA LEU A 508 -28.29 21.01 -31.95
C LEU A 508 -28.16 20.72 -33.46
N LYS A 509 -27.46 19.65 -33.84
CA LYS A 509 -27.29 19.22 -35.24
C LYS A 509 -28.62 18.95 -35.94
N ASN A 510 -29.61 18.45 -35.21
CA ASN A 510 -30.94 18.16 -35.75
C ASN A 510 -31.87 19.38 -35.82
N ARG A 511 -31.53 20.50 -35.19
CA ARG A 511 -32.37 21.71 -35.14
C ARG A 511 -31.78 22.86 -35.94
N PHE A 512 -30.47 22.94 -36.08
CA PHE A 512 -29.81 24.00 -36.83
C PHE A 512 -29.33 23.52 -38.19
N SER A 513 -29.42 24.39 -39.20
CA SER A 513 -28.76 24.15 -40.50
C SER A 513 -27.24 24.07 -40.32
N SER A 514 -26.51 23.46 -41.26
CA SER A 514 -25.05 23.34 -41.17
C SER A 514 -24.36 24.70 -40.98
N LYS A 515 -24.84 25.75 -41.67
CA LYS A 515 -24.35 27.12 -41.51
C LYS A 515 -24.70 27.70 -40.13
N GLY A 516 -25.92 27.48 -39.65
CA GLY A 516 -26.36 27.94 -38.33
C GLY A 516 -25.59 27.26 -37.20
N LEU A 517 -25.40 25.94 -37.28
CA LEU A 517 -24.65 25.17 -36.30
C LEU A 517 -23.17 25.58 -36.26
N ALA A 518 -22.55 25.83 -37.42
CA ALA A 518 -21.16 26.31 -37.47
C ALA A 518 -21.00 27.66 -36.77
N LYS A 519 -21.95 28.58 -36.98
CA LYS A 519 -21.96 29.89 -36.32
C LYS A 519 -22.20 29.75 -34.81
N LEU A 520 -23.13 28.89 -34.40
CA LEU A 520 -23.39 28.58 -32.99
C LEU A 520 -22.16 28.01 -32.28
N VAL A 521 -21.46 27.05 -32.89
CA VAL A 521 -20.22 26.47 -32.36
C VAL A 521 -19.13 27.53 -32.22
N ALA A 522 -19.02 28.45 -33.19
CA ALA A 522 -18.06 29.54 -33.13
C ALA A 522 -18.35 30.48 -31.96
N THR A 523 -19.61 30.90 -31.78
CA THR A 523 -20.03 31.75 -30.65
C THR A 523 -19.87 31.04 -29.31
N ALA A 524 -20.17 29.74 -29.24
CA ALA A 524 -20.04 28.96 -28.01
C ALA A 524 -18.58 28.86 -27.52
N LYS A 525 -17.60 28.95 -28.43
CA LYS A 525 -16.17 29.01 -28.09
C LYS A 525 -15.71 30.37 -27.54
N THR A 526 -16.48 31.43 -27.76
CA THR A 526 -16.13 32.77 -27.26
C THR A 526 -16.79 33.10 -25.93
N VAL A 527 -17.90 32.44 -25.59
CA VAL A 527 -18.62 32.63 -24.32
C VAL A 527 -18.01 31.76 -23.22
N GLU A 528 -17.57 32.37 -22.12
CA GLU A 528 -16.81 31.69 -21.07
C GLU A 528 -17.57 30.48 -20.47
N SER A 529 -18.89 30.60 -20.25
CA SER A 529 -19.72 29.52 -19.69
C SER A 529 -19.90 28.32 -20.64
N THR A 530 -19.75 28.50 -21.96
CA THR A 530 -19.97 27.42 -22.95
C THR A 530 -18.69 26.97 -23.64
N LYS A 531 -17.57 27.64 -23.40
CA LYS A 531 -16.29 27.42 -24.06
C LYS A 531 -15.82 25.97 -23.96
N GLU A 532 -15.88 25.40 -22.76
CA GLU A 532 -15.46 24.02 -22.51
C GLU A 532 -16.35 22.98 -23.20
N ILE A 533 -17.68 23.15 -23.16
CA ILE A 533 -18.58 22.21 -23.82
C ILE A 533 -18.50 22.33 -25.34
N ALA A 534 -18.31 23.54 -25.87
CA ALA A 534 -18.14 23.81 -27.30
C ALA A 534 -16.86 23.20 -27.86
N ARG A 535 -15.77 23.15 -27.07
CA ARG A 535 -14.53 22.43 -27.47
C ARG A 535 -14.79 20.95 -27.72
N LYS A 536 -15.68 20.32 -26.95
CA LYS A 536 -16.05 18.90 -27.09
C LYS A 536 -16.95 18.61 -28.30
N TRP A 537 -17.65 19.61 -28.84
CA TRP A 537 -18.59 19.42 -29.96
C TRP A 537 -17.94 18.96 -31.27
N LYS A 538 -16.70 19.40 -31.57
CA LYS A 538 -15.97 18.94 -32.77
C LYS A 538 -15.73 17.43 -32.72
N ARG A 539 -15.38 16.90 -31.56
CA ARG A 539 -15.22 15.44 -31.34
C ARG A 539 -16.56 14.72 -31.28
N SER A 540 -17.59 15.35 -30.74
CA SER A 540 -18.96 14.82 -30.74
C SER A 540 -19.45 14.56 -32.18
N GLU A 541 -19.10 15.43 -33.14
CA GLU A 541 -19.39 15.20 -34.56
C GLU A 541 -18.74 13.92 -35.09
N TRP A 542 -17.48 13.68 -34.75
CA TRP A 542 -16.75 12.48 -35.15
C TRP A 542 -17.31 11.21 -34.51
N HIS A 543 -17.69 11.28 -33.22
CA HIS A 543 -18.36 10.18 -32.51
C HIS A 543 -19.72 9.83 -33.14
N ILE A 544 -20.56 10.84 -33.43
CA ILE A 544 -21.87 10.61 -34.07
C ILE A 544 -21.69 10.01 -35.46
N ALA A 545 -20.69 10.47 -36.21
CA ALA A 545 -20.36 9.95 -37.52
C ALA A 545 -19.58 8.62 -37.49
N GLN A 546 -19.27 8.10 -36.30
CA GLN A 546 -18.50 6.87 -36.07
C GLN A 546 -17.18 6.84 -36.87
N ARG A 547 -16.48 7.97 -36.93
CA ARG A 547 -15.21 8.07 -37.67
C ARG A 547 -14.11 7.27 -36.97
N THR A 548 -13.21 6.69 -37.75
CA THR A 548 -11.99 6.07 -37.20
C THR A 548 -10.94 7.12 -36.84
N PRO A 549 -9.96 6.80 -35.97
CA PRO A 549 -8.75 7.61 -35.80
C PRO A 549 -8.14 8.07 -37.13
N ASP A 550 -7.98 7.15 -38.07
CA ASP A 550 -7.43 7.40 -39.41
C ASP A 550 -8.27 8.40 -40.21
N ASP A 551 -9.60 8.23 -40.19
CA ASP A 551 -10.52 9.14 -40.90
C ASP A 551 -10.40 10.57 -40.38
N VAL A 552 -10.31 10.75 -39.06
CA VAL A 552 -10.17 12.06 -38.44
C VAL A 552 -8.78 12.63 -38.69
N PHE A 553 -7.73 11.80 -38.65
CA PHE A 553 -6.36 12.22 -38.95
C PHE A 553 -6.26 12.81 -40.36
N ASN A 554 -6.85 12.11 -41.34
CA ASN A 554 -6.91 12.55 -42.73
C ASN A 554 -7.81 13.77 -42.91
N LEU A 555 -8.97 13.82 -42.23
CA LEU A 555 -9.89 14.97 -42.25
C LEU A 555 -9.20 16.26 -41.76
N LEU A 556 -8.34 16.14 -40.75
CA LEU A 556 -7.57 17.25 -40.18
C LEU A 556 -6.26 17.53 -40.93
N LYS A 557 -5.94 16.73 -41.96
CA LYS A 557 -4.73 16.85 -42.77
C LYS A 557 -3.45 16.88 -41.94
N LEU A 558 -3.40 16.11 -40.85
CA LEU A 558 -2.29 16.15 -39.90
C LEU A 558 -0.95 15.78 -40.55
N LYS A 559 -0.96 14.88 -41.54
CA LYS A 559 0.23 14.53 -42.33
C LYS A 559 0.86 15.73 -43.05
N GLU A 560 0.04 16.64 -43.56
CA GLU A 560 0.49 17.82 -44.32
C GLU A 560 1.19 18.86 -43.42
N LYS A 561 0.97 18.79 -42.09
CA LYS A 561 1.58 19.71 -41.12
C LYS A 561 3.06 19.41 -40.83
N GLY A 562 3.56 18.27 -41.29
CA GLY A 562 4.97 17.89 -41.17
C GLY A 562 5.47 17.91 -39.72
N ASN A 563 6.68 18.44 -39.50
CA ASN A 563 7.32 18.44 -38.18
C ASN A 563 6.61 19.30 -37.13
N ALA A 564 5.74 20.23 -37.54
CA ALA A 564 5.00 21.12 -36.62
C ALA A 564 3.62 20.56 -36.24
N VAL A 565 3.37 19.26 -36.50
CA VAL A 565 2.06 18.65 -36.25
C VAL A 565 1.72 18.66 -34.76
N PHE A 566 2.69 18.38 -33.89
CA PHE A 566 2.50 18.18 -32.45
C PHE A 566 2.14 19.48 -31.71
N GLU A 567 2.56 20.61 -32.25
CA GLU A 567 2.25 21.95 -31.75
C GLU A 567 0.88 22.47 -32.27
N SER A 568 0.20 21.69 -33.12
CA SER A 568 -1.05 22.14 -33.74
C SER A 568 -2.29 21.79 -32.89
N PRO A 569 -3.25 22.72 -32.72
CA PRO A 569 -4.50 22.45 -32.00
C PRO A 569 -5.36 21.33 -32.62
N ASP A 570 -5.15 21.01 -33.90
CA ASP A 570 -5.83 19.89 -34.54
C ASP A 570 -5.24 18.55 -34.11
N PHE A 571 -3.92 18.47 -33.90
CA PHE A 571 -3.29 17.28 -33.35
C PHE A 571 -3.77 17.02 -31.93
N GLU A 572 -3.81 18.06 -31.08
CA GLU A 572 -4.36 17.94 -29.72
C GLU A 572 -5.78 17.37 -29.74
N ASN A 573 -6.66 17.91 -30.60
CA ASN A 573 -8.03 17.42 -30.71
C ASN A 573 -8.12 15.98 -31.25
N TRP A 574 -7.26 15.60 -32.19
CA TRP A 574 -7.19 14.23 -32.70
C TRP A 574 -6.64 13.26 -31.65
N ALA A 575 -5.55 13.61 -30.97
CA ALA A 575 -4.95 12.80 -29.92
C ALA A 575 -5.94 12.57 -28.78
N LEU A 576 -6.63 13.65 -28.35
CA LEU A 576 -7.75 13.54 -27.42
C LEU A 576 -8.78 12.56 -27.97
N TYR A 577 -9.25 12.71 -29.22
CA TYR A 577 -10.22 11.81 -29.86
C TYR A 577 -9.81 10.33 -29.82
N VAL A 578 -8.56 10.03 -30.16
CA VAL A 578 -7.99 8.66 -30.09
C VAL A 578 -8.05 8.12 -28.67
N ILE A 579 -7.60 8.91 -27.69
CA ILE A 579 -7.71 8.58 -26.26
C ILE A 579 -9.18 8.35 -25.87
N GLU A 580 -10.12 9.15 -26.41
CA GLU A 580 -11.55 8.99 -26.11
C GLU A 580 -12.09 7.63 -26.56
N LEU A 581 -11.72 7.18 -27.76
CA LEU A 581 -12.14 5.88 -28.30
C LEU A 581 -11.52 4.70 -27.54
N ASN A 582 -10.33 4.88 -26.97
CA ASN A 582 -9.56 3.81 -26.33
C ASN A 582 -9.97 3.53 -24.89
N ARG A 583 -10.45 4.55 -24.16
CA ARG A 583 -10.96 4.37 -22.79
C ARG A 583 -12.11 3.36 -22.68
N ALA A 584 -12.85 3.12 -23.76
CA ALA A 584 -13.87 2.08 -23.81
C ALA A 584 -13.30 0.64 -23.89
N ARG A 585 -11.99 0.46 -24.07
CA ARG A 585 -11.33 -0.83 -24.37
C ARG A 585 -10.22 -1.25 -23.39
N ASN A 586 -10.04 -0.54 -22.27
CA ASN A 586 -9.11 -0.89 -21.18
C ASN A 586 -7.64 -1.16 -21.62
N ARG A 587 -7.13 -0.38 -22.58
CA ARG A 587 -5.70 -0.35 -22.96
C ARG A 587 -5.08 0.94 -22.44
N LYS A 588 -3.79 0.92 -22.08
CA LYS A 588 -3.07 2.13 -21.68
C LYS A 588 -3.17 3.16 -22.83
N ASP A 589 -3.83 4.29 -22.57
CA ASP A 589 -4.24 5.31 -23.56
C ASP A 589 -3.07 5.83 -24.42
N ASP A 590 -1.86 5.80 -23.85
CA ASP A 590 -0.58 6.22 -24.41
C ASP A 590 -0.02 5.26 -25.47
N VAL A 591 -0.20 3.93 -25.29
CA VAL A 591 0.25 2.89 -26.24
C VAL A 591 -0.51 2.94 -27.56
N GLU A 592 -1.83 3.09 -27.51
CA GLU A 592 -2.62 3.13 -28.73
C GLU A 592 -2.44 4.45 -29.49
N LEU A 593 -2.32 5.58 -28.80
CA LEU A 593 -1.96 6.85 -29.45
C LEU A 593 -0.59 6.75 -30.14
N ALA A 594 0.39 6.14 -29.49
CA ALA A 594 1.70 5.86 -30.09
C ALA A 594 1.59 4.93 -31.32
N HIS A 595 0.78 3.87 -31.23
CA HIS A 595 0.54 2.94 -32.34
C HIS A 595 -0.06 3.64 -33.56
N GLN A 596 -1.09 4.45 -33.37
CA GLN A 596 -1.72 5.23 -34.44
C GLN A 596 -0.74 6.20 -35.10
N LEU A 597 0.10 6.88 -34.30
CA LEU A 597 1.13 7.76 -34.82
C LEU A 597 2.19 7.02 -35.64
N TYR A 598 2.61 5.85 -35.17
CA TYR A 598 3.52 4.97 -35.92
C TYR A 598 2.89 4.48 -37.22
N GLY A 599 1.58 4.23 -37.24
CA GLY A 599 0.86 3.87 -38.47
C GLY A 599 0.88 4.97 -39.54
N HIS A 600 0.79 6.25 -39.15
CA HIS A 600 0.75 7.37 -40.09
C HIS A 600 2.12 7.89 -40.53
N TYR A 601 3.06 7.95 -39.59
CA TYR A 601 4.39 8.54 -39.79
C TYR A 601 5.51 7.50 -39.89
N GLY A 602 5.26 6.23 -39.53
CA GLY A 602 6.30 5.21 -39.49
C GLY A 602 7.41 5.57 -38.50
N PRO A 603 8.64 5.08 -38.73
CA PRO A 603 9.80 5.34 -37.87
C PRO A 603 10.15 6.84 -37.72
N ASP A 604 9.71 7.69 -38.66
CA ASP A 604 9.95 9.14 -38.59
C ASP A 604 9.32 9.79 -37.36
N VAL A 605 8.26 9.18 -36.79
CA VAL A 605 7.56 9.71 -35.61
C VAL A 605 8.51 9.96 -34.44
N GLU A 606 9.51 9.10 -34.23
CA GLU A 606 10.45 9.24 -33.11
C GLU A 606 11.32 10.49 -33.27
N ARG A 607 11.81 10.73 -34.50
CA ARG A 607 12.57 11.94 -34.84
C ARG A 607 11.70 13.19 -34.68
N MET A 608 10.46 13.14 -35.14
CA MET A 608 9.53 14.26 -35.06
C MET A 608 9.18 14.60 -33.60
N LEU A 609 8.92 13.59 -32.76
CA LEU A 609 8.69 13.75 -31.33
C LEU A 609 9.91 14.36 -30.62
N LYS A 610 11.14 13.86 -30.85
CA LYS A 610 12.36 14.46 -30.29
C LYS A 610 12.53 15.92 -30.68
N GLN A 611 12.18 16.28 -31.91
CA GLN A 611 12.24 17.66 -32.37
C GLN A 611 11.18 18.53 -31.68
N SER A 612 9.97 18.00 -31.48
CA SER A 612 8.90 18.69 -30.76
C SER A 612 9.26 18.90 -29.29
N GLU A 613 9.82 17.90 -28.60
CA GLU A 613 10.31 18.00 -27.22
C GLU A 613 11.34 19.12 -27.06
N LYS A 614 12.29 19.21 -28.01
CA LYS A 614 13.30 20.27 -28.04
C LYS A 614 12.67 21.65 -28.28
N THR A 615 11.71 21.75 -29.18
CA THR A 615 10.99 22.99 -29.49
C THR A 615 10.15 23.46 -28.30
N ALA A 616 9.42 22.54 -27.66
CA ALA A 616 8.63 22.79 -26.46
C ALA A 616 9.51 23.25 -25.29
N SER A 617 10.66 22.60 -25.09
CA SER A 617 11.66 23.02 -24.10
C SER A 617 12.20 24.43 -24.36
N ALA A 618 12.40 24.80 -25.63
CA ALA A 618 12.86 26.14 -25.99
C ALA A 618 11.77 27.22 -25.76
N ASN A 619 10.50 26.83 -25.87
CA ASN A 619 9.35 27.71 -25.74
C ASN A 619 8.74 27.73 -24.32
N ASN A 620 9.30 26.97 -23.38
CA ASN A 620 8.71 26.70 -22.04
C ASN A 620 7.26 26.17 -22.11
N ASP A 621 6.95 25.37 -23.14
CA ASP A 621 5.67 24.67 -23.27
C ASP A 621 5.77 23.31 -22.54
N GLU A 622 5.54 23.35 -21.23
CA GLU A 622 5.67 22.16 -20.38
C GLU A 622 4.60 21.09 -20.67
N ASP A 623 3.43 21.48 -21.18
CA ASP A 623 2.34 20.54 -21.52
C ASP A 623 2.71 19.70 -22.75
N THR A 624 3.17 20.34 -23.83
CA THR A 624 3.62 19.64 -25.03
C THR A 624 4.84 18.76 -24.72
N LYS A 625 5.78 19.27 -23.91
CA LYS A 625 6.97 18.52 -23.49
C LYS A 625 6.62 17.27 -22.70
N LEU A 626 5.66 17.34 -21.77
CA LEU A 626 5.17 16.20 -21.02
C LEU A 626 4.56 15.13 -21.94
N ILE A 627 3.64 15.53 -22.83
CA ILE A 627 2.93 14.63 -23.74
C ILE A 627 3.91 13.92 -24.69
N VAL A 628 4.82 14.67 -25.30
CA VAL A 628 5.82 14.13 -26.23
C VAL A 628 6.81 13.21 -25.52
N GLY A 629 7.26 13.58 -24.31
CA GLY A 629 8.13 12.75 -23.49
C GLY A 629 7.49 11.41 -23.12
N MET A 630 6.19 11.42 -22.75
CA MET A 630 5.43 10.19 -22.50
C MET A 630 5.35 9.31 -23.75
N LEU A 631 5.04 9.88 -24.92
CA LEU A 631 4.96 9.13 -26.17
C LEU A 631 6.30 8.53 -26.59
N LEU A 632 7.41 9.26 -26.39
CA LEU A 632 8.76 8.76 -26.64
C LEU A 632 9.11 7.58 -25.74
N ASP A 633 8.74 7.64 -24.46
CA ASP A 633 8.98 6.55 -23.52
C ASP A 633 8.15 5.29 -23.86
N VAL A 634 6.93 5.49 -24.35
CA VAL A 634 6.07 4.40 -24.82
C VAL A 634 6.61 3.76 -26.10
N ILE A 635 7.08 4.56 -27.07
CA ILE A 635 7.63 4.03 -28.33
C ILE A 635 8.94 3.26 -28.10
N LYS A 636 9.70 3.61 -27.06
CA LYS A 636 10.94 2.91 -26.68
C LYS A 636 10.70 1.55 -26.00
N ARG A 637 9.58 1.41 -25.30
CA ARG A 637 9.18 0.18 -24.61
C ARG A 637 8.56 -0.79 -25.59
#